data_AF-A0A1V4ZQU7-F1
#
_entry.id   AF-A0A1V4ZQU7-F1
#
_cell.length_a   1.000
_cell.length_b   1.000
_cell.length_c   1.000
_cell.angle_alpha   90.00
_cell.angle_beta   90.00
_cell.angle_gamma   90.00
#
_symmetry.space_group_name_H-M   'P 1'
#
loop_
_entity.id
_entity.type
_entity.pdbx_description
1 polymer ?
#
loop_
_entity_poly.entity_id
_entity_poly.type
_entity_poly.pdbx_seq_one_letter_code
_entity_poly.pdbx_strand_id
1 'polypeptide(L)'
;MGTHPEMVDKLSLLMEESGEKQRWITVEEFRGYFQLEKNTSPAIAGILRRMYRNPTFGCPYRVTRIEICKENAPPYRVFRRYLVQARSPRTSGSRPEPQAPAHVSGNLVKLRNP
;
A
#
# COMPACT_ATOMS: atom_id res chain seq x y z
N MET A 1 -25.06 -2.40 -10.54
CA MET A 1 -23.67 -2.76 -10.90
C MET A 1 -22.92 -3.05 -9.61
N GLY A 2 -22.87 -4.32 -9.20
CA GLY A 2 -22.25 -4.70 -7.93
C GLY A 2 -20.78 -4.29 -7.90
N THR A 3 -20.42 -3.42 -6.97
CA THR A 3 -19.12 -3.54 -6.30
C THR A 3 -19.06 -4.99 -5.85
N HIS A 4 -18.04 -5.77 -6.22
CA HIS A 4 -17.81 -7.06 -5.59
C HIS A 4 -17.03 -6.77 -4.31
N PRO A 5 -17.69 -6.56 -3.14
CA PRO A 5 -16.99 -6.25 -1.89
C PRO A 5 -15.93 -7.33 -1.61
N GLU A 6 -16.26 -8.59 -1.89
CA GLU A 6 -15.38 -9.75 -1.73
C GLU A 6 -14.01 -9.60 -2.41
N MET A 7 -13.93 -8.91 -3.56
CA MET A 7 -12.66 -8.69 -4.26
C MET A 7 -11.81 -7.62 -3.59
N VAL A 8 -12.46 -6.63 -2.96
CA VAL A 8 -11.81 -5.59 -2.18
C VAL A 8 -11.28 -6.17 -0.89
N ASP A 9 -12.08 -7.01 -0.21
CA ASP A 9 -11.68 -7.73 0.99
C ASP A 9 -10.47 -8.65 0.73
N LYS A 10 -10.51 -9.44 -0.35
CA LYS A 10 -9.37 -10.28 -0.77
C LYS A 10 -8.11 -9.44 -1.07
N LEU A 11 -8.27 -8.26 -1.66
CA LEU A 11 -7.14 -7.36 -1.91
C LEU A 11 -6.53 -6.81 -0.62
N SER A 12 -7.37 -6.46 0.36
CA SER A 12 -6.91 -6.03 1.67
C SER A 12 -6.13 -7.15 2.36
N LEU A 13 -6.69 -8.37 2.38
CA LEU A 13 -6.05 -9.52 3.00
C LEU A 13 -4.67 -9.80 2.39
N LEU A 14 -4.57 -9.82 1.05
CA LEU A 14 -3.28 -10.00 0.36
C LEU A 14 -2.25 -8.96 0.79
N MET A 15 -2.68 -7.72 1.03
CA MET A 15 -1.78 -6.64 1.43
C MET A 15 -1.39 -6.70 2.90
N GLU A 16 -2.32 -7.08 3.77
CA GLU A 16 -2.06 -7.31 5.18
C GLU A 16 -1.09 -8.47 5.39
N GLU A 17 -1.28 -9.60 4.68
CA GLU A 17 -0.39 -10.76 4.73
C GLU A 17 1.01 -10.45 4.19
N SER A 18 1.11 -9.61 3.16
CA SER A 18 2.40 -9.19 2.62
C SER A 18 3.16 -8.26 3.56
N GLY A 19 2.47 -7.54 4.46
CA GLY A 19 3.06 -6.51 5.33
C GLY A 19 3.64 -5.30 4.58
N GLU A 20 3.49 -5.23 3.26
CA GLU A 20 4.08 -4.20 2.41
C GLU A 20 3.16 -2.99 2.26
N LYS A 21 3.73 -1.78 2.31
CA LYS A 21 2.98 -0.54 2.07
C LYS A 21 2.60 -0.34 0.61
N GLN A 22 3.30 -1.02 -0.30
CA GLN A 22 3.01 -1.02 -1.72
C GLN A 22 3.51 -2.32 -2.36
N ARG A 23 2.77 -2.84 -3.34
CA ARG A 23 3.15 -4.06 -4.05
C ARG A 23 2.60 -4.07 -5.46
N TRP A 24 3.38 -4.63 -6.38
CA TRP A 24 2.91 -4.95 -7.71
C TRP A 24 2.15 -6.27 -7.69
N ILE A 25 0.93 -6.26 -8.20
CA ILE A 25 0.13 -7.47 -8.36
C ILE A 25 -0.28 -7.64 -9.82
N THR A 26 -0.38 -8.89 -10.25
CA THR A 26 -1.00 -9.25 -11.53
C THR A 26 -2.36 -9.89 -11.29
N VAL A 27 -3.24 -9.88 -12.31
CA VAL A 27 -4.52 -10.58 -12.22
C VAL A 27 -4.31 -12.09 -12.05
N GLU A 28 -3.28 -12.64 -12.69
CA GLU A 28 -2.95 -14.06 -12.59
C GLU A 28 -2.43 -14.45 -11.19
N GLU A 29 -1.56 -13.63 -10.59
CA GLU A 29 -1.07 -13.83 -9.21
C GLU A 29 -2.23 -13.77 -8.22
N PHE A 30 -3.08 -12.74 -8.32
CA PHE A 30 -4.24 -12.58 -7.45
C PHE A 30 -5.21 -13.76 -7.56
N ARG A 31 -5.48 -14.20 -8.80
CA ARG A 31 -6.33 -15.35 -9.08
C ARG A 31 -5.74 -16.64 -8.53
N GLY A 32 -4.44 -16.86 -8.72
CA GLY A 32 -3.74 -18.05 -8.23
C GLY A 32 -3.73 -18.12 -6.71
N TYR A 33 -3.47 -17.00 -6.04
CA TYR A 33 -3.44 -16.91 -4.59
C TYR A 33 -4.78 -17.24 -3.95
N PHE A 34 -5.88 -16.67 -4.47
CA PHE A 34 -7.24 -16.90 -3.95
C PHE A 34 -7.97 -18.07 -4.61
N GLN A 35 -7.30 -18.86 -5.46
CA GLN A 35 -7.87 -19.97 -6.22
C GLN A 35 -9.17 -19.61 -6.96
N LEU A 36 -9.23 -18.41 -7.55
CA LEU A 36 -10.41 -17.91 -8.24
C LEU A 36 -10.54 -18.52 -9.66
N GLU A 37 -11.79 -18.67 -10.11
CA GLU A 37 -12.08 -19.18 -11.45
C GLU A 37 -11.52 -18.25 -12.53
N LYS A 38 -11.12 -18.82 -13.69
CA LYS A 38 -10.60 -18.03 -14.83
C LYS A 38 -11.56 -16.92 -15.28
N ASN A 39 -12.86 -17.15 -15.16
CA ASN A 39 -13.91 -16.21 -15.56
C ASN A 39 -13.94 -14.94 -14.70
N THR A 40 -13.26 -14.92 -13.55
CA THR A 40 -13.17 -13.74 -12.67
C THR A 40 -12.11 -12.73 -13.13
N SER A 41 -11.22 -13.11 -14.05
CA SER A 41 -10.11 -12.25 -14.51
C SER A 41 -10.56 -10.86 -15.02
N PRO A 42 -11.63 -10.75 -15.84
CA PRO A 42 -12.15 -9.44 -16.27
C PRO A 42 -12.72 -8.62 -15.11
N ALA A 43 -13.33 -9.27 -14.11
CA ALA A 43 -13.87 -8.61 -12.93
C ALA A 43 -12.75 -8.03 -12.05
N ILE A 44 -11.68 -8.80 -11.80
CA ILE A 44 -10.48 -8.33 -11.08
C ILE A 44 -9.89 -7.12 -11.80
N ALA A 45 -9.62 -7.24 -13.10
CA ALA A 45 -9.06 -6.14 -13.90
C ALA A 45 -9.97 -4.89 -13.88
N GLY A 46 -11.29 -5.09 -13.94
CA GLY A 46 -12.28 -4.02 -13.86
C GLY A 46 -12.24 -3.28 -12.52
N ILE A 47 -12.16 -4.02 -11.41
CA ILE A 47 -12.08 -3.44 -10.06
C ILE A 47 -10.78 -2.69 -9.85
N LEU A 48 -9.62 -3.28 -10.22
CA LEU A 48 -8.33 -2.61 -10.12
C LEU A 48 -8.29 -1.33 -10.97
N ARG A 49 -8.85 -1.36 -12.17
CA ARG A 49 -8.98 -0.17 -13.03
C ARG A 49 -9.93 0.86 -12.43
N ARG A 50 -11.01 0.43 -11.76
CA ARG A 50 -11.93 1.32 -11.06
C ARG A 50 -11.25 1.98 -9.85
N MET A 51 -10.45 1.25 -9.08
CA MET A 51 -9.65 1.81 -7.98
C MET A 51 -8.61 2.81 -8.49
N TYR A 52 -8.00 2.56 -9.64
CA TYR A 52 -7.06 3.49 -10.27
C TYR A 52 -7.75 4.80 -10.71
N ARG A 53 -8.96 4.71 -11.25
CA ARG A 53 -9.74 5.89 -11.69
C ARG A 53 -10.38 6.66 -10.53
N ASN A 54 -10.75 5.98 -9.45
CA ASN A 54 -11.48 6.56 -8.33
C ASN A 54 -10.60 6.63 -7.08
N PRO A 55 -9.85 7.73 -6.89
CA PRO A 55 -8.99 7.90 -5.71
C PRO A 55 -9.78 8.02 -4.40
N THR A 56 -11.11 8.16 -4.42
CA THR A 56 -11.99 8.16 -3.23
C THR A 56 -12.67 6.81 -2.97
N PHE A 57 -12.31 5.76 -3.72
CA PHE A 57 -12.83 4.41 -3.51
C PHE A 57 -12.62 3.97 -2.05
N GLY A 58 -13.67 3.53 -1.35
CA GLY A 58 -13.68 3.28 0.11
C GLY A 58 -12.83 2.11 0.61
N CYS A 59 -11.77 1.74 -0.13
CA CYS A 59 -10.80 0.72 0.26
C CYS A 59 -9.59 1.40 0.94
N PRO A 60 -9.03 0.83 2.02
CA PRO A 60 -7.78 1.33 2.64
C PRO A 60 -6.57 1.26 1.69
N TYR A 61 -6.69 0.53 0.58
CA TYR A 61 -5.70 0.45 -0.48
C TYR A 61 -6.18 1.17 -1.75
N ARG A 62 -5.24 1.60 -2.58
CA ARG A 62 -5.52 2.19 -3.89
C ARG A 62 -4.54 1.66 -4.93
N VAL A 63 -5.00 1.59 -6.18
CA VAL A 63 -4.11 1.33 -7.31
C VAL A 63 -3.55 2.67 -7.78
N THR A 64 -2.23 2.86 -7.73
CA THR A 64 -1.58 4.13 -8.12
C THR A 64 -0.95 4.08 -9.50
N ARG A 65 -0.60 2.88 -10.00
CA ARG A 65 -0.03 2.69 -11.34
C ARG A 65 -0.56 1.42 -11.99
N ILE A 66 -0.65 1.45 -13.31
CA ILE A 66 -0.95 0.30 -14.15
C ILE A 66 0.12 0.26 -15.23
N GLU A 67 0.80 -0.87 -15.36
CA GLU A 67 1.81 -1.09 -16.40
C GLU A 67 1.44 -2.29 -17.26
N ILE A 68 1.74 -2.17 -18.55
CA ILE A 68 1.62 -3.26 -19.51
C ILE A 68 3.01 -3.87 -19.66
N CYS A 69 3.19 -5.08 -19.18
CA CYS A 69 4.41 -5.85 -19.32
C CYS A 69 4.33 -6.74 -20.55
N LYS A 70 5.48 -6.93 -21.19
CA LYS A 70 5.66 -7.88 -22.28
C LYS A 70 6.78 -8.83 -21.87
N GLU A 71 6.47 -10.11 -21.79
CA GLU A 71 7.46 -11.15 -21.61
C GLU A 71 8.07 -11.46 -22.98
N ASN A 72 9.35 -11.13 -23.13
CA ASN A 72 10.10 -11.39 -24.35
C ASN A 72 10.67 -12.82 -24.37
N ALA A 73 10.55 -13.55 -23.26
CA ALA A 73 10.88 -14.96 -23.19
C ALA A 73 9.68 -15.80 -23.66
N PRO A 74 9.89 -16.88 -24.43
CA PRO A 74 8.83 -17.80 -24.77
C PRO A 74 8.25 -18.49 -23.51
N PRO A 75 6.92 -18.61 -23.42
CA PRO A 75 5.91 -18.11 -24.36
C PRO A 75 5.70 -16.60 -24.23
N TYR A 76 5.75 -15.87 -25.35
CA TYR A 76 5.52 -14.43 -25.38
C TYR A 76 4.15 -14.09 -24.80
N ARG A 77 4.13 -13.32 -23.71
CA ARG A 77 2.90 -12.94 -23.01
C ARG A 77 2.86 -11.43 -22.78
N VAL A 78 1.69 -10.85 -23.02
CA VAL A 78 1.40 -9.47 -22.65
C VAL A 78 0.46 -9.51 -21.45
N PHE A 79 0.90 -8.95 -20.33
CA PHE A 79 0.11 -8.93 -19.10
C PHE A 79 0.13 -7.54 -18.46
N ARG A 80 -0.79 -7.31 -17.53
CA ARG A 80 -0.87 -6.04 -16.79
C ARG A 80 -0.50 -6.26 -15.34
N ARG A 81 0.34 -5.38 -14.81
CA ARG A 81 0.64 -5.28 -13.38
C ARG A 81 0.08 -3.98 -12.82
N TYR A 82 -0.40 -4.06 -11.58
CA TYR A 82 -1.09 -2.99 -10.89
C TYR A 82 -0.33 -2.72 -9.59
N LEU A 83 0.11 -1.47 -9.38
CA LEU A 83 0.76 -1.07 -8.14
C LEU A 83 -0.32 -0.71 -7.13
N VAL A 84 -0.51 -1.58 -6.16
CA VAL A 84 -1.41 -1.37 -5.04
C VAL A 84 -0.61 -0.74 -3.92
N GLN A 85 -1.16 0.31 -3.31
CA GLN A 85 -0.52 1.05 -2.24
C GLN A 85 -1.52 1.29 -1.13
N ALA A 86 -1.09 1.08 0.11
CA ALA A 86 -1.85 1.51 1.29
C ALA A 86 -2.08 3.01 1.21
N ARG A 87 -3.32 3.44 1.38
CA ARG A 87 -3.63 4.83 1.67
C ARG A 87 -3.01 5.06 3.04
N SER A 88 -1.94 5.85 3.10
CA SER A 88 -1.43 6.27 4.39
C SER A 88 -2.62 6.78 5.18
N PRO A 89 -2.92 6.22 6.36
CA PRO A 89 -3.89 6.87 7.20
C PRO A 89 -3.35 8.28 7.41
N ARG A 90 -4.23 9.27 7.27
CA ARG A 90 -3.93 10.61 7.77
C ARG A 90 -3.85 10.47 9.29
N THR A 91 -2.71 10.00 9.76
CA THR A 91 -2.31 9.99 11.16
C THR A 91 -0.86 10.48 11.15
N SER A 92 -0.65 11.79 11.26
CA SER A 92 -0.70 12.54 12.52
C SER A 92 0.40 12.08 13.48
N GLY A 93 1.40 12.95 13.68
CA GLY A 93 2.37 12.79 14.74
C GLY A 93 3.58 11.95 14.35
N SER A 94 4.49 12.53 13.57
CA SER A 94 5.86 12.56 14.06
C SER A 94 5.79 13.32 15.39
N ARG A 95 5.46 12.64 16.49
CA ARG A 95 5.90 13.07 17.81
C ARG A 95 7.42 12.99 17.68
N PRO A 96 8.16 14.11 17.63
CA PRO A 96 9.59 14.01 17.85
C PRO A 96 9.73 13.28 19.17
N GLU A 97 10.51 12.21 19.13
CA GLU A 97 11.12 11.57 20.28
C GLU A 97 11.31 12.63 21.39
N PRO A 98 10.87 12.39 22.64
CA PRO A 98 11.20 13.31 23.72
C PRO A 98 12.72 13.34 23.78
N GLN A 99 13.31 14.37 23.17
CA GLN A 99 14.73 14.65 23.26
C GLN A 99 15.02 14.65 24.74
N ALA A 100 15.91 13.73 25.13
CA ALA A 100 16.43 13.63 26.48
C ALA A 100 16.70 15.06 26.99
N PRO A 101 16.27 15.40 28.22
CA PRO A 101 16.50 16.73 28.73
C PRO A 101 18.00 17.01 28.64
N ALA A 102 18.34 18.03 27.85
CA ALA A 102 19.63 18.66 27.89
C ALA A 102 19.85 19.09 29.34
N HIS A 103 20.57 18.28 30.11
CA HIS A 103 21.24 18.75 31.30
C HIS A 103 22.35 19.67 30.83
N VAL A 104 21.95 20.91 30.59
CA VAL A 104 22.75 22.11 30.80
C VAL A 104 23.43 21.94 32.15
N SER A 105 24.68 21.49 32.14
CA SER A 105 25.54 21.68 33.30
C SER A 105 25.85 23.17 33.34
N GLY A 106 25.11 23.85 34.21
CA GLY A 106 25.12 25.29 34.35
C GLY A 106 26.49 25.82 34.78
N ASN A 107 26.91 26.86 34.08
CA ASN A 107 27.73 27.89 34.70
C ASN A 107 26.81 28.67 35.65
N LEU A 108 27.05 28.63 36.96
CA LEU A 108 26.48 29.65 37.85
C LEU A 108 27.33 29.90 39.12
N VAL A 109 27.95 31.08 39.10
CA VAL A 109 28.41 31.99 40.16
C VAL A 109 29.15 31.51 41.41
N LYS A 110 30.36 32.09 41.54
CA LYS A 110 30.73 33.09 42.57
C LYS A 110 29.92 33.02 43.88
N LEU A 111 30.61 32.60 44.95
CA LEU A 111 30.33 33.05 46.31
C LEU A 111 31.58 33.74 46.89
N ARG A 112 31.32 34.90 47.50
CA ARG A 112 32.22 35.85 48.17
C ARG A 112 32.75 35.33 49.52
N ASN A 113 33.96 35.78 49.88
CA ASN A 113 34.50 36.36 51.16
C ASN A 113 34.05 35.78 52.53
N PRO A 114 34.79 35.95 53.65
CA PRO A 114 35.62 37.12 54.03
C PRO A 114 37.14 37.01 53.84
#